data_AF-A0AAD4E1G6-F1
#
_entry.id   AF-A0AAD4E1G6-F1
#
_cell.length_a   1.000
_cell.length_b   1.000
_cell.length_c   1.000
_cell.angle_alpha   90.00
_cell.angle_beta   90.00
_cell.angle_gamma   90.00
#
_symmetry.space_group_name_H-M   'P 1'
#
loop_
_entity.id
_entity.type
_entity.pdbx_description
1 polymer ?
#
loop_
_entity_poly.entity_id
_entity_poly.type
_entity_poly.pdbx_seq_one_letter_code
_entity_poly.pdbx_strand_id
1 'polypeptide(L)'
;LYTYTSPASCGTSTVSIFLHGDHENWDPRLPLLLGSKPDAIVGLNTGLTNSPAWQFVTLCCHTDNTLFAVTEYTEQYAELQRDAIPRSLPVPSLAYTQQEYPIAFNPFQHPGQRNLGSVRLPNVSNGLTMRVVG
;
A
#
# COMPACT_ATOMS: atom_id res chain seq x y z
N LEU A 1 17.13 -3.01 7.39
CA LEU A 1 16.43 -4.29 7.16
C LEU A 1 15.96 -4.83 8.50
N TYR A 2 14.67 -5.10 8.66
CA TYR A 2 14.10 -5.74 9.84
C TYR A 2 13.52 -7.10 9.45
N THR A 3 13.94 -8.17 10.10
CA THR A 3 13.51 -9.53 9.76
C THR A 3 12.82 -10.18 10.94
N TYR A 4 11.64 -10.73 10.69
CA TYR A 4 10.87 -11.50 11.65
C TYR A 4 10.68 -12.92 11.11
N THR A 5 11.08 -13.91 11.90
CA THR A 5 10.79 -15.33 11.63
C THR A 5 9.73 -15.78 12.61
N SER A 6 8.66 -16.41 12.13
CA SER A 6 7.61 -16.91 13.02
C SER A 6 8.18 -17.99 13.96
N PRO A 7 7.74 -18.03 15.22
CA PRO A 7 8.00 -19.16 16.10
C PRO A 7 7.48 -20.45 15.47
N ALA A 8 8.14 -21.58 15.75
CA ALA A 8 7.76 -22.88 15.17
C ALA A 8 6.30 -23.27 15.44
N SER A 9 5.70 -22.80 16.54
CA SER A 9 4.28 -22.98 16.88
C SER A 9 3.31 -22.29 15.93
N CYS A 10 3.79 -21.34 15.12
CA CYS A 10 3.01 -20.53 14.20
C CYS A 10 3.43 -20.74 12.72
N GLY A 11 4.30 -21.72 12.45
CA GLY A 11 4.88 -22.01 11.14
C GLY A 11 6.37 -21.64 11.02
N THR A 12 6.92 -21.75 9.81
CA THR A 12 8.35 -21.52 9.52
C THR A 12 8.59 -20.30 8.62
N SER A 13 7.61 -19.42 8.50
CA SER A 13 7.67 -18.28 7.59
C SER A 13 8.60 -17.18 8.10
N THR A 14 9.28 -16.52 7.17
CA THR A 14 10.13 -15.35 7.46
C THR A 14 9.65 -14.17 6.63
N VAL A 15 9.51 -13.01 7.28
CA VAL A 15 9.20 -11.73 6.64
C VAL A 15 10.40 -10.82 6.84
N SER A 16 10.88 -10.22 5.75
CA SER A 16 11.94 -9.21 5.79
C SER A 16 11.39 -7.89 5.27
N ILE A 17 11.41 -6.87 6.13
CA ILE A 17 10.93 -5.53 5.84
C ILE A 17 12.15 -4.64 5.57
N PHE A 18 12.19 -4.08 4.37
CA PHE A 18 13.18 -3.08 4.00
C PHE A 18 12.56 -1.69 4.18
N LEU A 19 13.14 -0.91 5.10
CA LEU A 19 12.81 0.50 5.28
C LEU A 19 13.97 1.31 4.72
N HIS A 20 13.71 2.12 3.70
CA HIS A 20 14.68 3.01 3.08
C HIS A 20 14.33 4.45 3.45
N GLY A 21 15.18 5.11 4.24
CA GLY A 21 14.90 6.47 4.74
C GLY A 21 15.15 7.57 3.71
N ASP A 22 16.00 7.31 2.71
CA ASP A 22 16.45 8.34 1.77
C ASP A 22 15.49 8.53 0.58
N HIS A 23 14.46 7.68 0.47
CA HIS A 23 13.46 7.79 -0.60
C HIS A 23 12.07 7.44 -0.07
N GLU A 24 11.05 8.12 -0.57
CA GLU A 24 9.68 8.01 -0.06
C GLU A 24 8.99 6.68 -0.39
N ASN A 25 9.47 5.98 -1.41
CA ASN A 25 8.93 4.71 -1.89
C ASN A 25 9.98 3.87 -2.62
N TRP A 26 9.61 2.63 -2.97
CA TRP A 26 10.40 1.83 -3.90
C TRP A 26 10.12 2.30 -5.33
N ASP A 27 11.01 3.10 -5.90
CA ASP A 27 10.93 3.53 -7.30
C ASP A 27 11.96 2.78 -8.15
N PRO A 28 11.53 1.87 -9.06
CA PRO A 28 12.44 1.11 -9.89
C PRO A 28 13.22 1.95 -10.91
N ARG A 29 12.91 3.25 -11.07
CA ARG A 29 13.70 4.19 -11.88
C ARG A 29 14.99 4.62 -11.18
N LEU A 30 15.11 4.40 -9.88
CA LEU A 30 16.27 4.84 -9.11
C LEU A 30 17.41 3.81 -9.18
N PRO A 31 18.62 4.21 -9.60
CA PRO A 31 19.80 3.34 -9.64
C PRO A 31 20.11 2.59 -8.34
N LEU A 32 19.81 3.21 -7.19
CA LEU A 32 20.09 2.63 -5.87
C LEU A 32 19.13 1.49 -5.51
N LEU A 33 17.97 1.39 -6.18
CA LEU A 33 16.95 0.38 -5.94
C LEU A 33 16.86 -0.66 -7.08
N LEU A 34 17.70 -0.49 -8.11
CA LEU A 34 17.85 -1.44 -9.21
C LEU A 34 18.44 -2.74 -8.66
N GLY A 35 17.62 -3.80 -8.65
CA GLY A 35 17.96 -5.12 -8.10
C GLY A 35 17.35 -5.43 -6.74
N SER A 36 16.69 -4.48 -6.09
CA SER A 36 16.03 -4.68 -4.79
C SER A 36 14.51 -4.70 -4.90
N LYS A 37 13.98 -5.35 -5.95
CA LYS A 37 12.52 -5.45 -6.15
C LYS A 37 11.89 -6.22 -4.99
N PRO A 38 10.88 -5.66 -4.31
CA PRO A 38 10.19 -6.34 -3.23
C PRO A 38 9.19 -7.38 -3.76
N ASP A 39 8.96 -8.44 -2.99
CA ASP A 39 7.91 -9.42 -3.27
C ASP A 39 6.50 -8.85 -3.08
N ALA A 40 6.37 -7.88 -2.16
CA ALA A 40 5.15 -7.15 -1.88
C ALA A 40 5.44 -5.72 -1.40
N ILE A 41 4.54 -4.80 -1.71
CA ILE A 41 4.61 -3.39 -1.32
C ILE A 41 3.39 -3.05 -0.47
N VAL A 42 3.62 -2.28 0.60
CA VAL A 42 2.55 -1.69 1.42
C VAL A 42 2.79 -0.19 1.51
N GLY A 43 1.92 0.60 0.89
CA GLY A 43 1.89 2.05 1.02
C GLY A 43 1.15 2.47 2.28
N LEU A 44 1.74 3.31 3.12
CA LEU A 44 1.12 3.77 4.36
C LEU A 44 0.54 5.18 4.22
N ASN A 45 -0.78 5.29 4.05
CA ASN A 45 -1.50 6.57 3.87
C ASN A 45 -0.87 7.43 2.76
N THR A 46 -0.52 6.79 1.65
CA THR A 46 0.33 7.38 0.61
C THR A 46 -0.42 8.27 -0.36
N GLY A 47 -1.76 8.18 -0.40
CA GLY A 47 -2.58 8.98 -1.30
C GLY A 47 -2.16 8.79 -2.76
N LEU A 48 -2.22 7.55 -3.26
CA LEU A 48 -1.63 7.10 -4.52
C LEU A 48 -2.02 7.95 -5.73
N THR A 49 -3.25 8.47 -5.75
CA THR A 49 -3.75 9.30 -6.85
C THR A 49 -3.24 10.73 -6.82
N ASN A 50 -2.84 11.23 -5.64
CA ASN A 50 -2.43 12.61 -5.42
C ASN A 50 -0.92 12.77 -5.26
N SER A 51 -0.18 11.66 -5.16
CA SER A 51 1.27 11.67 -5.05
C SER A 51 1.95 11.19 -6.34
N PRO A 52 2.58 12.08 -7.12
CA PRO A 52 3.29 11.72 -8.34
C PRO A 52 4.36 10.63 -8.14
N ALA A 53 4.94 10.57 -6.96
CA ALA A 53 5.94 9.59 -6.59
C ALA A 53 5.44 8.15 -6.71
N TRP A 54 4.16 7.92 -6.38
CA TRP A 54 3.55 6.59 -6.35
C TRP A 54 2.94 6.17 -7.69
N GLN A 55 2.79 7.09 -8.63
CA GLN A 55 2.20 6.80 -9.94
C GLN A 55 3.02 5.74 -10.69
N PHE A 56 4.34 5.91 -10.73
CA PHE A 56 5.20 4.96 -11.44
C PHE A 56 5.28 3.61 -10.72
N VAL A 57 5.33 3.63 -9.39
CA VAL A 57 5.28 2.41 -8.57
C VAL A 57 4.00 1.61 -8.84
N THR A 58 2.85 2.30 -8.84
CA THR A 58 1.55 1.69 -9.12
C THR A 58 1.53 1.05 -10.51
N LEU A 59 2.01 1.77 -11.53
CA LEU A 59 2.13 1.24 -12.89
C LEU A 59 3.02 -0.01 -12.97
N CYS A 60 4.20 0.02 -12.35
CA CYS A 60 5.11 -1.12 -12.33
C CYS A 60 4.50 -2.32 -11.61
N CYS A 61 3.81 -2.11 -10.49
CA CYS A 61 3.12 -3.19 -9.78
C CYS A 61 2.07 -3.86 -10.66
N HIS A 62 1.24 -3.09 -11.38
CA HIS A 62 0.26 -3.64 -12.31
C HIS A 62 0.91 -4.37 -13.50
N THR A 63 2.01 -3.82 -14.02
CA THR A 63 2.72 -4.42 -15.18
C THR A 63 3.38 -5.74 -14.81
N ASP A 64 3.99 -5.80 -13.63
CA ASP A 64 4.79 -6.94 -13.20
C ASP A 64 4.04 -7.93 -12.29
N ASN A 65 2.75 -7.68 -12.01
CA ASN A 65 1.98 -8.40 -11.00
C ASN A 65 2.67 -8.47 -9.62
N THR A 66 3.28 -7.37 -9.19
CA THR A 66 3.89 -7.28 -7.85
C THR A 66 2.81 -6.97 -6.83
N LEU A 67 2.71 -7.78 -5.76
CA LEU A 67 1.67 -7.59 -4.74
C LEU A 67 1.76 -6.19 -4.15
N PHE A 68 0.64 -5.47 -4.16
CA PHE A 68 0.60 -4.09 -3.69
C PHE A 68 -0.69 -3.80 -2.96
N ALA A 69 -0.56 -3.24 -1.75
CA ALA A 69 -1.68 -2.73 -0.98
C ALA A 69 -1.35 -1.34 -0.43
N VAL A 70 -2.39 -0.58 -0.10
CA VAL A 70 -2.28 0.71 0.57
C VAL A 70 -3.19 0.73 1.79
N THR A 71 -2.72 1.34 2.87
CA THR A 71 -3.59 1.68 4.00
C THR A 71 -4.09 3.10 3.83
N GLU A 72 -5.36 3.33 4.13
CA GLU A 72 -5.99 4.65 4.10
C GLU A 72 -6.76 4.91 5.37
N TYR A 73 -6.64 6.11 5.91
CA TYR A 73 -7.27 6.42 7.19
C TYR A 73 -8.79 6.66 7.08
N THR A 74 -9.28 7.03 5.90
CA THR A 74 -10.70 7.38 5.66
C THR A 74 -11.27 6.65 4.45
N GLU A 75 -12.48 6.12 4.60
CA GLU A 75 -13.18 5.35 3.58
C GLU A 75 -13.36 6.13 2.27
N GLN A 76 -13.73 7.41 2.35
CA GLN A 76 -13.94 8.26 1.18
C GLN A 76 -12.69 8.38 0.31
N TYR A 77 -11.49 8.42 0.92
CA TYR A 77 -10.24 8.46 0.18
C TYR A 77 -9.86 7.11 -0.40
N ALA A 78 -10.19 6.01 0.28
CA ALA A 78 -10.00 4.66 -0.28
C ALA A 78 -10.91 4.45 -1.49
N GLU A 79 -12.18 4.85 -1.42
CA GLU A 79 -13.14 4.79 -2.53
C GLU A 79 -12.72 5.69 -3.70
N LEU A 80 -12.29 6.94 -3.41
CA LEU A 80 -11.78 7.84 -4.43
C LEU A 80 -10.59 7.22 -5.18
N GLN A 81 -9.68 6.56 -4.47
CA GLN A 81 -8.54 5.90 -5.07
C GLN A 81 -8.94 4.67 -5.90
N ARG A 82 -9.80 3.80 -5.38
CA ARG A 82 -10.38 2.67 -6.13
C ARG A 82 -10.92 3.14 -7.48
N ASP A 83 -11.65 4.25 -7.49
CA ASP A 83 -12.31 4.74 -8.70
C ASP A 83 -11.33 5.47 -9.64
N ALA A 84 -10.23 6.03 -9.13
CA ALA A 84 -9.29 6.83 -9.91
C ALA A 84 -8.10 6.02 -10.46
N ILE A 85 -7.61 5.00 -9.75
CA ILE A 85 -6.44 4.19 -10.16
C ILE A 85 -6.62 3.60 -11.57
N PRO A 86 -7.73 2.93 -11.91
CA PRO A 86 -7.95 2.39 -13.26
C PRO A 86 -7.80 3.42 -14.37
N ARG A 87 -8.23 4.67 -14.11
CA ARG A 87 -8.20 5.78 -15.08
C ARG A 87 -6.81 6.39 -15.22
N SER A 88 -5.95 6.22 -14.22
CA SER A 88 -4.56 6.70 -14.24
C SER A 88 -3.59 5.76 -14.94
N LEU A 89 -4.00 4.51 -15.22
CA LEU A 89 -3.15 3.54 -15.92
C LEU A 89 -3.09 3.86 -17.42
N PRO A 90 -1.90 3.89 -18.04
CA PRO A 90 -1.73 4.27 -19.44
C PRO A 90 -2.26 3.22 -20.44
N VAL A 91 -2.45 1.97 -19.99
CA VAL A 91 -2.95 0.87 -20.82
C VAL A 91 -4.20 0.28 -20.17
N PRO A 92 -5.37 0.35 -20.83
CA PRO A 92 -6.63 -0.14 -20.26
C PRO A 92 -6.58 -1.61 -19.84
N SER A 93 -5.82 -2.47 -20.55
CA SER A 93 -5.65 -3.89 -20.21
C SER A 93 -5.06 -4.14 -18.82
N LEU A 94 -4.29 -3.20 -18.28
CA LEU A 94 -3.73 -3.29 -16.92
C LEU A 94 -4.77 -3.01 -15.84
N ALA A 95 -5.82 -2.25 -16.17
CA ALA A 95 -6.95 -2.05 -15.28
C ALA A 95 -7.90 -3.26 -15.28
N TYR A 96 -8.06 -3.94 -16.42
CA TYR A 96 -8.97 -5.08 -16.55
C TYR A 96 -8.47 -6.37 -15.86
N THR A 97 -7.18 -6.47 -15.53
CA THR A 97 -6.66 -7.60 -14.75
C THR A 97 -7.07 -7.54 -13.27
N GLN A 98 -7.45 -6.37 -12.77
CA GLN A 98 -8.03 -6.17 -11.44
C GLN A 98 -9.46 -5.66 -11.57
N GLN A 99 -10.42 -6.59 -11.55
CA GLN A 99 -11.83 -6.27 -11.73
C GLN A 99 -12.40 -5.45 -10.55
N GLU A 100 -11.80 -5.58 -9.37
CA GLU A 100 -12.16 -4.83 -8.16
C GLU A 100 -10.90 -4.54 -7.31
N TYR A 101 -10.82 -3.32 -6.75
CA TYR A 101 -9.85 -2.95 -5.71
C TYR A 101 -10.55 -3.08 -4.36
N PRO A 102 -10.55 -4.27 -3.72
CA PRO A 102 -11.31 -4.49 -2.51
C PRO A 102 -10.77 -3.62 -1.38
N ILE A 103 -11.69 -3.03 -0.64
CA ILE A 103 -11.43 -2.24 0.56
C ILE A 103 -11.87 -3.07 1.75
N ALA A 104 -11.00 -3.22 2.75
CA ALA A 104 -11.27 -3.92 4.00
C ALA A 104 -10.80 -3.08 5.19
N PHE A 105 -11.20 -3.45 6.41
CA PHE A 105 -10.62 -2.83 7.60
C PHE A 105 -9.12 -3.09 7.67
N ASN A 106 -8.36 -2.09 8.12
CA ASN A 106 -6.93 -2.24 8.34
C ASN A 106 -6.70 -3.33 9.41
N PRO A 107 -6.05 -4.46 9.08
CA PRO A 107 -5.89 -5.58 10.01
C PRO A 107 -4.87 -5.28 11.11
N PHE A 108 -4.08 -4.20 10.99
CA PHE A 108 -3.08 -3.82 11.98
C PHE A 108 -3.74 -3.11 13.17
N GLN A 109 -3.84 -3.85 14.28
CA GLN A 109 -4.42 -3.42 15.54
C GLN A 109 -3.61 -2.31 16.20
N HIS A 110 -3.94 -1.05 15.91
CA HIS A 110 -3.66 0.09 16.80
C HIS A 110 -4.49 1.30 16.35
N PRO A 111 -5.79 1.40 16.69
CA PRO A 111 -6.58 2.59 16.35
C PRO A 111 -5.90 3.87 16.88
N GLY A 112 -5.24 4.60 15.99
CA GLY A 112 -4.65 5.89 16.29
C GLY A 112 -5.72 6.98 16.35
N GLN A 113 -5.47 8.04 17.12
CA GLN A 113 -6.41 9.15 17.29
C GLN A 113 -6.54 9.98 16.01
N ARG A 114 -7.78 10.37 15.64
CA ARG A 114 -8.02 11.31 14.54
C ARG A 114 -7.68 12.74 15.01
N ASN A 115 -6.92 13.51 14.23
CA ASN A 115 -6.84 14.97 14.39
C ASN A 115 -8.12 15.63 13.87
N LEU A 116 -9.26 15.30 14.47
CA LEU A 116 -10.52 15.99 14.25
C LEU A 116 -10.85 16.84 15.49
N GLY A 117 -10.59 18.13 15.39
CA GLY A 117 -11.03 19.09 16.40
C GLY A 117 -10.33 18.98 17.76
N SER A 118 -10.89 19.68 18.74
CA SER A 118 -10.30 19.85 20.08
C SER A 118 -10.51 18.68 21.03
N VAL A 119 -11.27 17.64 20.64
CA VAL A 119 -11.64 16.52 21.51
C VAL A 119 -10.97 15.23 21.05
N ARG A 120 -10.24 14.59 21.97
CA ARG A 120 -9.60 13.30 21.74
C ARG A 120 -10.61 12.18 21.99
N LEU A 121 -11.14 11.56 20.94
CA LEU A 121 -11.98 10.36 21.05
C LEU A 121 -11.23 9.13 20.50
N PRO A 122 -11.40 7.95 21.11
CA PRO A 122 -10.86 6.70 20.55
C PRO A 122 -11.50 6.43 19.20
N ASN A 123 -10.69 6.09 18.20
CA ASN A 123 -11.20 5.71 16.88
C ASN A 123 -11.55 4.21 16.89
N VAL A 124 -12.69 3.83 16.30
CA VAL A 124 -13.15 2.42 16.30
C VAL A 124 -12.29 1.58 15.34
N SER A 125 -11.72 2.18 14.29
CA SER A 125 -10.81 1.53 13.34
C SER A 125 -9.52 2.32 13.15
N ASN A 126 -8.45 1.63 12.75
CA ASN A 126 -7.15 2.22 12.38
C ASN A 126 -7.08 2.54 10.87
N GLY A 127 -8.22 2.88 10.27
CA GLY A 127 -8.38 3.03 8.83
C GLY A 127 -8.77 1.72 8.12
N LEU A 128 -8.54 1.73 6.82
CA LEU A 128 -8.86 0.71 5.84
C LEU A 128 -7.59 0.29 5.11
N THR A 129 -7.64 -0.86 4.46
CA THR A 129 -6.65 -1.33 3.51
C THR A 129 -7.34 -1.54 2.18
N MET A 130 -6.72 -1.07 1.10
CA MET A 130 -7.14 -1.35 -0.26
C MET A 130 -6.07 -2.18 -0.96
N ARG A 131 -6.47 -3.29 -1.59
CA ARG A 131 -5.56 -4.07 -2.45
C ARG A 131 -5.51 -3.40 -3.82
N VAL A 132 -4.30 -3.13 -4.29
CA VAL A 132 -4.00 -2.48 -5.59
C VAL A 132 -3.54 -3.48 -6.64
N VAL A 133 -2.79 -4.50 -6.23
CA VAL A 133 -2.39 -5.64 -7.07
C VAL A 133 -2.32 -6.89 -6.19
N GLY A 134 -2.88 -7.99 -6.68
CA GLY A 134 -2.86 -9.32 -6.03
C GLY A 134 -4.16 -10.06 -6.18
#